data_AF-A0A261Q7S5-F1
#
_entry.id   AF-A0A261Q7S5-F1
#
_cell.length_a   1.000
_cell.length_b   1.000
_cell.length_c   1.000
_cell.angle_alpha   90.00
_cell.angle_beta   90.00
_cell.angle_gamma   90.00
#
_symmetry.space_group_name_H-M   'P 1'
#
loop_
_entity.id
_entity.type
_entity.pdbx_description
1 polymer ?
#
loop_
_entity_poly.entity_id
_entity_poly.type
_entity_poly.pdbx_seq_one_letter_code
_entity_poly.pdbx_strand_id
1 'polypeptide(L)'
;MSLSIIRLFKRVPNEYAKAFSQHRIQLIRSRIYLLAWATAAYFLELIILDWVAYRREQSFDDGIGGYLIYTQLLLLLCLLTAVYTLTHWPRGTLQLSAKARFAYYANITLTCTYLFIRSLLVYKARQSIVFYFVSLIAAQIIFLTDWRPRLTISLVGLLSMLLLIYITPLANTDEKTIRLFECTGVTVMLFIASTYFYNTEVQMFLNLNVIQQQNKQLGTYAQLLEQEKHQREEELEQRSRELTSYTLQEVKYSRFLEEIRQQIQKENLSDIRRIPGQITTYLHGEDKWTYFKDVFENVHPHFLSESSRNFLRSVPMICG
;
A
#
# COMPACT_ATOMS: atom_id res chain seq x y z
N MET A 1 -35.80 11.97 -10.35
CA MET A 1 -34.84 12.76 -9.53
C MET A 1 -33.59 11.99 -9.07
N SER A 2 -33.53 10.64 -9.14
CA SER A 2 -32.36 9.87 -8.67
C SER A 2 -31.14 9.88 -9.60
N LEU A 3 -31.32 10.16 -10.90
CA LEU A 3 -30.25 10.10 -11.92
C LEU A 3 -29.24 11.26 -11.85
N SER A 4 -29.62 12.44 -11.34
CA SER A 4 -28.73 13.61 -11.27
C SER A 4 -27.75 13.53 -10.09
N ILE A 5 -28.22 13.10 -8.91
CA ILE A 5 -27.37 12.99 -7.70
C ILE A 5 -26.28 11.93 -7.91
N ILE A 6 -26.56 10.87 -8.65
CA ILE A 6 -25.58 9.80 -8.92
C ILE A 6 -24.36 10.32 -9.70
N ARG A 7 -24.51 11.36 -10.54
CA ARG A 7 -23.38 11.94 -11.30
C ARG A 7 -22.42 12.75 -10.42
N LEU A 8 -22.88 13.24 -9.27
CA LEU A 8 -22.03 13.98 -8.33
C LEU A 8 -21.03 13.08 -7.61
N PHE A 9 -21.29 11.78 -7.52
CA PHE A 9 -20.42 10.83 -6.83
C PHE A 9 -19.58 10.05 -7.84
N LYS A 10 -18.26 10.20 -7.76
CA LYS A 10 -17.35 9.37 -8.54
C LYS A 10 -17.50 7.91 -8.10
N ARG A 11 -17.88 7.05 -9.03
CA ARG A 11 -17.97 5.61 -8.78
C ARG A 11 -16.61 4.97 -8.87
N VAL A 12 -16.33 4.08 -7.93
CA VAL A 12 -15.17 3.20 -8.00
C VAL A 12 -15.51 2.07 -8.99
N PRO A 13 -14.65 1.75 -9.96
CA PRO A 13 -14.85 0.59 -10.82
C PRO A 13 -14.96 -0.69 -9.99
N ASN A 14 -15.81 -1.64 -10.43
CA ASN A 14 -16.11 -2.85 -9.67
C ASN A 14 -14.85 -3.68 -9.34
N GLU A 15 -13.86 -3.67 -10.23
CA GLU A 15 -12.56 -4.33 -10.05
C GLU A 15 -11.83 -3.84 -8.80
N TYR A 16 -11.92 -2.54 -8.49
CA TYR A 16 -11.27 -1.92 -7.35
C TYR A 16 -12.18 -1.81 -6.12
N ALA A 17 -13.44 -2.24 -6.19
CA ALA A 17 -14.41 -2.05 -5.11
C ALA A 17 -13.93 -2.70 -3.79
N LYS A 18 -13.35 -3.90 -3.86
CA LYS A 18 -12.82 -4.61 -2.70
C LYS A 18 -11.60 -3.91 -2.12
N ALA A 19 -10.64 -3.53 -2.95
CA ALA A 19 -9.43 -2.82 -2.52
C ALA A 19 -9.76 -1.43 -1.92
N PHE A 20 -10.71 -0.72 -2.53
CA PHE A 20 -11.19 0.57 -2.01
C PHE A 20 -11.90 0.42 -0.67
N SER A 21 -12.73 -0.62 -0.50
CA SER A 21 -13.37 -0.89 0.79
C SER A 21 -12.35 -1.10 1.91
N GLN A 22 -11.22 -1.73 1.59
CA GLN A 22 -10.13 -1.98 2.54
C GLN A 22 -9.34 -0.71 2.86
N HIS A 23 -9.03 0.09 1.84
CA HIS A 23 -8.43 1.41 2.03
C HIS A 23 -9.32 2.32 2.89
N ARG A 24 -10.64 2.31 2.65
CA ARG A 24 -11.62 3.02 3.48
C ARG A 24 -11.60 2.57 4.93
N ILE A 25 -11.57 1.27 5.17
CA ILE A 25 -11.49 0.71 6.54
C ILE A 25 -10.26 1.26 7.27
N GLN A 26 -9.10 1.34 6.59
CA GLN A 26 -7.89 1.92 7.19
C GLN A 26 -8.02 3.42 7.50
N LEU A 27 -8.59 4.19 6.59
CA LEU A 27 -8.88 5.62 6.81
C LEU A 27 -9.86 5.84 7.96
N ILE A 28 -10.89 5.00 8.08
CA ILE A 28 -11.86 5.06 9.18
C ILE A 28 -11.15 4.85 10.53
N ARG A 29 -10.20 3.92 10.60
CA ARG A 29 -9.42 3.68 11.82
C ARG A 29 -8.66 4.94 12.27
N SER A 30 -7.98 5.62 11.36
CA SER A 30 -7.23 6.84 11.71
C SER A 30 -8.17 7.97 12.15
N ARG A 31 -9.35 8.08 11.53
CA ARG A 31 -10.37 9.04 11.95
C ARG A 31 -10.96 8.74 13.32
N ILE A 32 -11.25 7.47 13.62
CA ILE A 32 -11.71 7.05 14.97
C ILE A 32 -10.66 7.36 16.02
N TYR A 33 -9.38 7.13 15.70
CA TYR A 33 -8.28 7.47 16.60
C TYR A 33 -8.25 8.97 16.92
N LEU A 34 -8.32 9.83 15.89
CA LEU A 34 -8.36 11.28 16.07
C LEU A 34 -9.60 11.71 16.87
N LEU A 35 -10.77 11.16 16.54
CA LEU A 35 -12.01 11.45 17.25
C LEU A 35 -11.94 11.01 18.71
N ALA A 36 -11.35 9.85 19.03
CA ALA A 36 -11.20 9.37 20.40
C ALA A 36 -10.37 10.34 21.24
N TRP A 37 -9.28 10.88 20.69
CA TRP A 37 -8.47 11.91 21.36
C TRP A 37 -9.20 13.24 21.51
N ALA A 38 -9.89 13.71 20.47
CA ALA A 38 -10.73 14.90 20.56
C ALA A 38 -11.84 14.74 21.62
N THR A 39 -12.45 13.56 21.68
CA THR A 39 -13.47 13.18 22.67
C THR A 39 -12.88 13.18 24.08
N ALA A 40 -11.66 12.64 24.26
CA ALA A 40 -10.96 12.63 25.55
C ALA A 40 -10.64 14.05 26.04
N ALA A 41 -10.12 14.90 25.14
CA ALA A 41 -9.82 16.29 25.44
C ALA A 41 -11.10 17.06 25.83
N TYR A 42 -12.18 16.88 25.07
CA TYR A 42 -13.47 17.50 25.36
C TYR A 42 -14.09 16.99 26.68
N PHE A 43 -13.93 15.70 26.99
CA PHE A 43 -14.38 15.14 28.26
C PHE A 43 -13.63 15.75 29.45
N LEU A 44 -12.31 15.94 29.33
CA LEU A 44 -11.49 16.64 30.32
C LEU A 44 -11.93 18.10 30.51
N GLU A 45 -12.20 18.81 29.42
CA GLU A 45 -12.70 20.19 29.46
C GLU A 45 -14.02 20.28 30.23
N LEU A 46 -14.95 19.35 29.98
CA LEU A 46 -16.23 19.30 30.70
C LEU A 46 -16.05 19.07 32.20
N ILE A 47 -15.20 18.12 32.60
CA ILE A 47 -14.92 17.88 34.02
C ILE A 47 -14.38 19.14 34.70
N ILE A 48 -13.50 19.90 34.03
CA ILE A 48 -12.97 21.16 34.57
C ILE A 48 -14.09 22.19 34.74
N LEU A 49 -14.97 22.31 33.74
CA LEU A 49 -16.10 23.24 33.79
C LEU A 49 -17.08 22.87 34.91
N ASP A 50 -17.40 21.60 35.10
CA ASP A 50 -18.28 21.14 36.18
C ASP A 50 -17.65 21.38 37.54
N TRP A 51 -16.33 21.16 37.68
CA TRP A 51 -15.60 21.44 38.91
C TRP A 51 -15.64 22.93 39.27
N VAL A 52 -15.51 23.81 38.28
CA VAL A 52 -15.63 25.26 38.47
C VAL A 52 -17.06 25.64 38.86
N ALA A 53 -18.08 25.05 38.21
CA ALA A 53 -19.48 25.27 38.56
C ALA A 53 -19.81 24.82 39.98
N TYR A 54 -19.31 23.64 40.38
CA TYR A 54 -19.46 23.10 41.73
C TYR A 54 -18.84 24.04 42.78
N ARG A 55 -17.64 24.57 42.54
CA ARG A 55 -17.01 25.55 43.43
C ARG A 55 -17.76 26.88 43.55
N ARG A 56 -18.60 27.22 42.58
CA ARG A 56 -19.42 28.45 42.57
C ARG A 56 -20.80 28.24 43.20
N GLU A 57 -21.05 27.09 43.81
CA GLU A 57 -22.33 26.72 44.43
C GLU A 57 -23.53 26.82 43.45
N GLN A 58 -23.27 26.72 42.15
CA GLN A 58 -24.35 26.61 41.18
C GLN A 58 -24.99 25.23 41.33
N SER A 59 -26.19 25.18 41.91
CA SER A 59 -26.93 23.93 42.08
C SER A 59 -27.30 23.36 40.70
N PHE A 60 -26.87 22.13 40.42
CA PHE A 60 -27.28 21.36 39.23
C PHE A 60 -28.79 20.97 39.22
N ASP A 61 -29.56 21.50 40.16
CA ASP A 61 -30.98 21.20 40.40
C ASP A 61 -31.94 21.90 39.43
N ASP A 62 -31.45 22.88 38.65
CA ASP A 62 -32.16 23.39 37.49
C ASP A 62 -32.21 22.27 36.45
N GLY A 63 -33.33 21.55 36.33
CA GLY A 63 -33.43 20.23 35.66
C GLY A 63 -32.66 20.01 34.34
N ILE A 64 -32.40 21.05 33.54
CA ILE A 64 -31.54 20.97 32.34
C ILE A 64 -30.06 20.65 32.69
N GLY A 65 -29.53 21.21 33.78
CA GLY A 65 -28.19 20.94 34.30
C GLY A 65 -28.00 19.48 34.72
N GLY A 66 -29.01 18.89 35.37
CA GLY A 66 -29.05 17.47 35.68
C GLY A 66 -29.00 16.58 34.42
N TYR A 67 -29.74 16.93 33.36
CA TYR A 67 -29.67 16.21 32.09
C TYR A 67 -28.29 16.27 31.42
N LEU A 68 -27.55 17.37 31.59
CA LEU A 68 -26.21 17.51 31.02
C LEU A 68 -25.20 16.55 31.66
N ILE A 69 -25.31 16.22 32.94
CA ILE A 69 -24.47 15.22 33.61
C ILE A 69 -24.67 13.83 32.97
N TYR A 70 -25.92 13.45 32.66
CA TYR A 70 -26.19 12.19 31.95
C TYR A 70 -25.57 12.15 30.55
N THR A 71 -25.45 13.31 29.87
CA THR A 71 -24.74 13.35 28.59
C THR A 71 -23.23 13.10 28.73
N GLN A 72 -22.62 13.40 29.88
CA GLN A 72 -21.20 13.09 30.13
C GLN A 72 -20.96 11.61 30.32
N LEU A 73 -21.88 10.88 30.97
CA LEU A 73 -21.83 9.42 31.02
C LEU A 73 -21.91 8.82 29.61
N LEU A 74 -22.76 9.37 28.75
CA LEU A 74 -22.86 8.95 27.36
C LEU A 74 -21.56 9.25 26.57
N LEU A 75 -20.92 10.39 26.84
CA LEU A 75 -19.62 10.76 26.26
C LEU A 75 -18.50 9.80 26.71
N LEU A 76 -18.46 9.44 28.00
CA LEU A 76 -17.54 8.43 28.52
C LEU A 76 -17.75 7.08 27.82
N LEU A 77 -19.00 6.72 27.57
CA LEU A 77 -19.34 5.47 26.88
C LEU A 77 -18.95 5.51 25.39
N CYS A 78 -19.06 6.66 24.71
CA CYS A 78 -18.46 6.88 23.38
C CYS A 78 -16.94 6.63 23.40
N LEU A 79 -16.25 7.15 24.41
CA LEU A 79 -14.80 7.00 24.54
C LEU A 79 -14.40 5.54 24.80
N LEU A 80 -15.09 4.85 25.71
CA LEU A 80 -14.85 3.44 26.00
C LEU A 80 -15.08 2.56 24.78
N THR A 81 -16.18 2.78 24.04
CA THR A 81 -16.47 2.05 22.80
C THR A 81 -15.47 2.36 21.69
N ALA A 82 -14.95 3.60 21.61
CA ALA A 82 -13.87 3.96 20.69
C ALA A 82 -12.54 3.27 21.01
N VAL A 83 -12.12 3.28 22.28
CA VAL A 83 -10.91 2.57 22.73
C VAL A 83 -11.04 1.07 22.50
N TYR A 84 -12.20 0.49 22.83
CA TYR A 84 -12.48 -0.93 22.56
C TYR A 84 -12.40 -1.26 21.06
N THR A 85 -12.96 -0.40 20.20
CA THR A 85 -12.90 -0.57 18.75
C THR A 85 -11.46 -0.52 18.23
N LEU A 86 -10.65 0.41 18.75
CA LEU A 86 -9.25 0.59 18.34
C LEU A 86 -8.32 -0.54 18.83
N THR A 87 -8.55 -1.06 20.04
CA THR A 87 -7.77 -2.14 20.64
C THR A 87 -8.02 -3.48 19.95
N HIS A 88 -9.27 -3.77 19.60
CA HIS A 88 -9.65 -4.96 18.84
C HIS A 88 -9.53 -4.79 17.32
N TRP A 89 -9.01 -3.65 16.85
CA TRP A 89 -8.78 -3.45 15.44
C TRP A 89 -7.58 -4.29 14.97
N PRO A 90 -7.75 -5.20 13.99
CA PRO A 90 -6.67 -6.06 13.57
C PRO A 90 -5.47 -5.26 13.06
N ARG A 91 -4.29 -5.56 13.60
CA ARG A 91 -3.01 -5.06 13.10
C ARG A 91 -2.60 -5.90 11.89
N GLY A 92 -3.19 -5.62 10.73
CA GLY A 92 -2.72 -6.14 9.44
C GLY A 92 -3.69 -7.01 8.64
N THR A 93 -4.75 -7.56 9.23
CA THR A 93 -5.76 -8.32 8.45
C THR A 93 -6.82 -7.40 7.84
N LEU A 94 -7.14 -7.65 6.57
CA LEU A 94 -8.04 -6.81 5.75
C LEU A 94 -9.54 -6.99 6.06
N GLN A 95 -9.90 -7.87 6.99
CA GLN A 95 -11.28 -8.09 7.40
C GLN A 95 -11.45 -7.84 8.89
N LEU A 96 -12.33 -6.89 9.26
CA LEU A 96 -12.74 -6.73 10.65
C LEU A 96 -13.43 -8.01 11.13
N SER A 97 -13.01 -8.49 12.30
CA SER A 97 -13.75 -9.49 13.10
C SER A 97 -15.18 -9.02 13.34
N ALA A 98 -16.14 -9.96 13.40
CA ALA A 98 -17.55 -9.64 13.66
C ALA A 98 -17.73 -8.79 14.93
N LYS A 99 -16.95 -9.06 15.99
CA LYS A 99 -16.96 -8.30 17.24
C LYS A 99 -16.49 -6.85 17.05
N ALA A 100 -15.44 -6.64 16.26
CA ALA A 100 -14.92 -5.30 15.96
C ALA A 100 -15.88 -4.52 15.05
N ARG A 101 -16.58 -5.18 14.12
CA ARG A 101 -17.63 -4.54 13.31
C ARG A 101 -18.79 -4.07 14.18
N PHE A 102 -19.25 -4.91 15.10
CA PHE A 102 -20.31 -4.55 16.03
C PHE A 102 -19.90 -3.34 16.89
N ALA A 103 -18.71 -3.37 17.49
CA ALA A 103 -18.19 -2.25 18.28
C ALA A 103 -18.06 -0.95 17.47
N TYR A 104 -17.62 -1.05 16.22
CA TYR A 104 -17.56 0.08 15.30
C TYR A 104 -18.93 0.71 15.03
N TYR A 105 -19.93 -0.09 14.66
CA TYR A 105 -21.28 0.43 14.44
C TYR A 105 -21.89 0.98 15.72
N ALA A 106 -21.68 0.31 16.86
CA ALA A 106 -22.11 0.80 18.16
C ALA A 106 -21.50 2.18 18.46
N ASN A 107 -20.20 2.38 18.24
CA ASN A 107 -19.54 3.66 18.43
C ASN A 107 -20.10 4.76 17.52
N ILE A 108 -20.34 4.47 16.23
CA ILE A 108 -20.97 5.43 15.32
C ILE A 108 -22.34 5.84 15.85
N THR A 109 -23.19 4.86 16.16
CA THR A 109 -24.54 5.12 16.65
C THR A 109 -24.49 5.94 17.93
N LEU A 110 -23.65 5.55 18.89
CA LEU A 110 -23.57 6.24 20.18
C LEU A 110 -23.06 7.68 20.05
N THR A 111 -22.03 7.88 19.25
CA THR A 111 -21.45 9.22 19.00
C THR A 111 -22.46 10.13 18.30
N CYS A 112 -23.12 9.62 17.25
CA CYS A 112 -24.14 10.38 16.53
C CYS A 112 -25.33 10.70 17.44
N THR A 113 -25.82 9.71 18.20
CA THR A 113 -26.93 9.89 19.14
C THR A 113 -26.56 10.88 20.25
N TYR A 114 -25.36 10.80 20.82
CA TYR A 114 -24.88 11.74 21.83
C TYR A 114 -24.83 13.18 21.30
N LEU A 115 -24.14 13.41 20.19
CA LEU A 115 -23.98 14.76 19.63
C LEU A 115 -25.34 15.35 19.22
N PHE A 116 -26.20 14.51 18.64
CA PHE A 116 -27.53 14.91 18.23
C PHE A 116 -28.43 15.24 19.43
N ILE A 117 -28.55 14.36 20.43
CA ILE A 117 -29.33 14.62 21.65
C ILE A 117 -28.81 15.86 22.37
N ARG A 118 -27.49 16.01 22.50
CA ARG A 118 -26.88 17.19 23.14
C ARG A 118 -27.20 18.47 22.37
N SER A 119 -27.24 18.42 21.03
CA SER A 119 -27.67 19.55 20.21
C SER A 119 -29.13 19.96 20.46
N LEU A 120 -30.01 19.00 20.76
CA LEU A 120 -31.41 19.27 21.11
C LEU A 120 -31.56 19.83 22.53
N LEU A 121 -30.80 19.31 23.50
CA LEU A 121 -30.91 19.70 24.92
C LEU A 121 -30.34 21.10 25.20
N VAL A 122 -29.27 21.51 24.51
CA VAL A 122 -28.59 22.79 24.73
C VAL A 122 -29.27 23.95 23.96
N TYR A 123 -30.53 23.79 23.55
CA TYR A 123 -31.22 24.72 22.64
C TYR A 123 -31.39 26.15 23.16
N LYS A 124 -31.27 26.38 24.48
CA LYS A 124 -31.36 27.73 25.07
C LYS A 124 -30.20 28.68 24.66
N ALA A 125 -29.13 28.21 24.02
CA ALA A 125 -27.99 29.04 23.63
C ALA A 125 -27.49 28.76 22.19
N ARG A 126 -26.68 29.70 21.65
CA ARG A 126 -25.93 29.56 20.36
C ARG A 126 -25.10 28.28 20.27
N GLN A 127 -24.84 27.64 21.41
CA GLN A 127 -24.12 26.38 21.56
C GLN A 127 -24.84 25.18 20.90
N SER A 128 -26.17 25.16 20.80
CA SER A 128 -26.92 24.06 20.17
C SER A 128 -26.56 23.86 18.69
N ILE A 129 -26.43 24.99 17.97
CA ILE A 129 -26.03 25.02 16.55
C ILE A 129 -24.62 24.49 16.37
N VAL A 130 -23.71 24.80 17.30
CA VAL A 130 -22.33 24.28 17.28
C VAL A 130 -22.32 22.76 17.43
N PHE A 131 -23.05 22.20 18.40
CA PHE A 131 -23.14 20.74 18.56
C PHE A 131 -23.80 20.06 17.37
N TYR A 132 -24.79 20.71 16.75
CA TYR A 132 -25.39 20.22 15.51
C TYR A 132 -24.37 20.17 14.37
N PHE A 133 -23.57 21.23 14.18
CA PHE A 133 -22.53 21.25 13.16
C PHE A 133 -21.48 20.17 13.39
N VAL A 134 -21.03 20.02 14.64
CA VAL A 134 -20.09 18.95 15.01
C VAL A 134 -20.70 17.57 14.78
N SER A 135 -21.99 17.38 15.06
CA SER A 135 -22.71 16.12 14.78
C SER A 135 -22.74 15.80 13.28
N LEU A 136 -22.98 16.80 12.43
CA LEU A 136 -23.00 16.63 10.98
C LEU A 136 -21.60 16.36 10.43
N ILE A 137 -20.57 17.03 10.95
CA ILE A 137 -19.17 16.78 10.57
C ILE A 137 -18.79 15.34 10.96
N ALA A 138 -19.08 14.92 12.19
CA ALA A 138 -18.80 13.56 12.66
C ALA A 138 -19.55 12.52 11.80
N ALA A 139 -20.84 12.72 11.56
CA ALA A 139 -21.62 11.78 10.77
C ALA A 139 -21.16 11.75 9.29
N GLN A 140 -21.05 12.90 8.62
CA GLN A 140 -20.87 12.97 7.16
C GLN A 140 -19.42 12.88 6.69
N ILE A 141 -18.46 13.37 7.48
CA ILE A 141 -17.03 13.40 7.10
C ILE A 141 -16.29 12.24 7.76
N ILE A 142 -16.56 11.96 9.03
CA ILE A 142 -15.80 10.97 9.80
C ILE A 142 -16.31 9.54 9.54
N PHE A 143 -17.62 9.32 9.64
CA PHE A 143 -18.17 7.96 9.67
C PHE A 143 -18.84 7.49 8.38
N LEU A 144 -19.63 8.33 7.72
CA LEU A 144 -20.49 7.90 6.61
C LEU A 144 -19.91 8.33 5.28
N THR A 145 -19.24 7.41 4.61
CA THR A 145 -18.62 7.67 3.30
C THR A 145 -19.56 7.38 2.13
N ASP A 146 -20.65 6.63 2.32
CA ASP A 146 -21.61 6.35 1.25
C ASP A 146 -22.69 7.44 1.13
N TRP A 147 -23.15 7.72 -0.08
CA TRP A 147 -24.06 8.85 -0.34
C TRP A 147 -25.46 8.65 0.27
N ARG A 148 -25.95 7.40 0.33
CA ARG A 148 -27.29 7.07 0.88
C ARG A 148 -27.41 7.38 2.38
N PRO A 149 -26.58 6.80 3.27
CA PRO A 149 -26.68 7.09 4.69
C PRO A 149 -26.36 8.54 5.03
N ARG A 150 -25.47 9.19 4.27
CA ARG A 150 -25.21 10.62 4.39
C ARG A 150 -26.48 11.43 4.14
N LEU A 151 -27.11 11.23 2.98
CA LEU A 151 -28.33 11.96 2.62
C LEU A 151 -29.46 11.71 3.63
N THR A 152 -29.65 10.47 4.08
CA THR A 152 -30.69 10.18 5.08
C THR A 152 -30.42 10.89 6.41
N ILE A 153 -29.16 10.90 6.88
CA ILE A 153 -28.82 11.53 8.16
C ILE A 153 -28.86 13.05 8.07
N SER A 154 -28.40 13.64 6.96
CA SER A 154 -28.55 15.08 6.71
C SER A 154 -30.02 15.48 6.69
N LEU A 155 -30.89 14.71 6.04
CA LEU A 155 -32.32 15.03 5.91
C LEU A 155 -33.05 14.86 7.25
N VAL A 156 -32.80 13.75 7.96
CA VAL A 156 -33.39 13.52 9.30
C VAL A 156 -32.89 14.56 10.31
N GLY A 157 -31.60 14.87 10.30
CA GLY A 157 -31.00 15.90 11.17
C GLY A 157 -31.54 17.31 10.88
N LEU A 158 -31.72 17.64 9.60
CA LEU A 158 -32.32 18.91 9.19
C LEU A 158 -33.78 19.00 9.64
N LEU A 159 -34.61 18.02 9.31
CA LEU A 159 -36.04 18.04 9.66
C LEU A 159 -36.27 18.13 11.16
N SER A 160 -35.49 17.38 11.94
CA SER A 160 -35.60 17.40 13.40
C SER A 160 -35.18 18.75 14.00
N MET A 161 -34.11 19.38 13.49
CA MET A 161 -33.74 20.74 13.92
C MET A 161 -34.73 21.80 13.48
N LEU A 162 -35.27 21.71 12.26
CA LEU A 162 -36.32 22.61 11.79
C LEU A 162 -37.57 22.51 12.68
N LEU A 163 -37.96 21.29 13.06
CA LEU A 163 -39.08 21.04 13.96
C LEU A 163 -38.82 21.62 15.35
N LEU A 164 -37.60 21.45 15.89
CA LEU A 164 -37.21 22.04 17.18
C LEU A 164 -37.28 23.57 17.15
N ILE A 165 -36.77 24.20 16.08
CA ILE A 165 -36.84 25.65 15.88
C ILE A 165 -38.30 26.12 15.73
N TYR A 166 -39.16 25.29 15.13
CA TYR A 166 -40.56 25.62 14.96
C TYR A 166 -41.35 25.61 16.29
N ILE A 167 -41.16 24.56 17.09
CA ILE A 167 -41.88 24.35 18.36
C ILE A 167 -41.41 25.33 19.44
N THR A 168 -40.15 25.75 19.42
CA THR A 168 -39.65 26.60 20.49
C THR A 168 -40.20 28.03 20.35
N PRO A 169 -40.83 28.58 21.41
CA PRO A 169 -41.28 29.96 21.39
C PRO A 169 -40.06 30.90 21.45
N LEU A 170 -39.74 31.54 20.33
CA LEU A 170 -38.79 32.65 20.28
C LEU A 170 -39.58 33.97 20.31
N ALA A 171 -39.06 34.95 21.04
CA ALA A 171 -39.68 36.27 21.18
C ALA A 171 -39.71 37.06 19.85
N ASN A 172 -38.72 36.85 18.98
CA ASN A 172 -38.57 37.56 17.70
C ASN A 172 -38.67 36.61 16.50
N THR A 173 -39.53 36.96 15.53
CA THR A 173 -39.69 36.24 14.25
C THR A 173 -38.42 36.25 13.39
N ASP A 174 -37.64 37.33 13.50
CA ASP A 174 -36.40 37.49 12.72
C ASP A 174 -35.32 36.50 13.20
N GLU A 175 -35.22 36.31 14.52
CA GLU A 175 -34.26 35.35 15.10
C GLU A 175 -34.59 33.91 14.69
N LYS A 176 -35.87 33.57 14.61
CA LYS A 176 -36.33 32.27 14.10
C LYS A 176 -35.88 32.08 12.64
N THR A 177 -36.02 33.11 11.81
CA THR A 177 -35.63 33.07 10.40
C THR A 177 -34.12 32.92 10.21
N ILE A 178 -33.32 33.65 11.01
CA ILE A 178 -31.85 33.54 10.99
C ILE A 178 -31.41 32.12 11.36
N ARG A 179 -31.93 31.54 12.44
CA ARG A 179 -31.57 30.17 12.87
C ARG A 179 -31.95 29.11 11.84
N LEU A 180 -33.09 29.29 11.15
CA LEU A 180 -33.50 28.41 10.04
C LEU A 180 -32.51 28.49 8.87
N PHE A 181 -32.08 29.70 8.51
CA PHE A 181 -31.11 29.90 7.43
C PHE A 181 -29.72 29.33 7.78
N GLU A 182 -29.25 29.55 9.01
CA GLU A 182 -27.97 29.00 9.49
C GLU A 182 -27.99 27.46 9.49
N CYS A 183 -29.06 26.85 10.00
CA CYS A 183 -29.20 25.39 10.06
C CYS A 183 -29.26 24.76 8.66
N THR A 184 -30.07 25.34 7.77
CA THR A 184 -30.20 24.85 6.38
C THR A 184 -28.93 25.08 5.58
N GLY A 185 -28.36 26.28 5.63
CA GLY A 185 -27.14 26.66 4.95
C GLY A 185 -25.96 25.78 5.32
N VAL A 186 -25.72 25.55 6.62
CA VAL A 186 -24.59 24.70 7.05
C VAL A 186 -24.83 23.24 6.73
N THR A 187 -26.06 22.73 6.80
CA THR A 187 -26.35 21.35 6.40
C THR A 187 -26.04 21.13 4.91
N VAL A 188 -26.44 22.06 4.04
CA VAL A 188 -26.16 22.02 2.60
C VAL A 188 -24.66 22.16 2.33
N MET A 189 -23.99 23.13 2.95
CA MET A 189 -22.55 23.34 2.77
C MET A 189 -21.72 22.12 3.21
N LEU A 190 -22.05 21.50 4.36
CA LEU A 190 -21.38 20.29 4.81
C LEU A 190 -21.65 19.09 3.90
N PHE A 191 -22.85 18.99 3.33
CA PHE A 191 -23.17 17.93 2.37
C PHE A 191 -22.36 18.09 1.07
N ILE A 192 -22.19 19.32 0.57
CA ILE A 192 -21.35 19.62 -0.59
C ILE A 192 -19.88 19.33 -0.28
N ALA A 193 -19.37 19.83 0.84
CA ALA A 193 -17.98 19.62 1.26
C ALA A 193 -17.67 18.13 1.44
N SER A 194 -18.53 17.38 2.12
CA SER A 194 -18.35 15.93 2.30
C SER A 194 -18.43 15.15 0.98
N THR A 195 -19.22 15.62 0.01
CA THR A 195 -19.25 15.06 -1.35
C THR A 195 -17.93 15.32 -2.08
N TYR A 196 -17.39 16.53 -1.97
CA TYR A 196 -16.09 16.88 -2.53
C TYR A 196 -14.96 16.02 -1.93
N PHE A 197 -14.88 15.92 -0.60
CA PHE A 197 -13.88 15.08 0.07
C PHE A 197 -13.93 13.62 -0.39
N TYR A 198 -15.15 13.05 -0.48
CA TYR A 198 -15.33 11.68 -0.98
C TYR A 198 -14.79 11.51 -2.41
N ASN A 199 -15.07 12.45 -3.31
CA ASN A 199 -14.59 12.40 -4.69
C ASN A 199 -13.07 12.49 -4.76
N THR A 200 -12.46 13.35 -3.95
CA THR A 200 -11.00 13.49 -3.83
C THR A 200 -10.37 12.21 -3.31
N GLU A 201 -10.95 11.56 -2.30
CA GLU A 201 -10.48 10.26 -1.80
C GLU A 201 -10.51 9.17 -2.87
N VAL A 202 -11.61 9.07 -3.61
CA VAL A 202 -11.73 8.11 -4.72
C VAL A 202 -10.65 8.37 -5.78
N GLN A 203 -10.41 9.64 -6.13
CA GLN A 203 -9.38 10.01 -7.10
C GLN A 203 -7.98 9.67 -6.61
N MET A 204 -7.66 10.02 -5.38
CA MET A 204 -6.36 9.74 -4.78
C MET A 204 -6.10 8.23 -4.74
N PHE A 205 -7.10 7.43 -4.34
CA PHE A 205 -6.99 5.98 -4.33
C PHE A 205 -6.75 5.41 -5.73
N LEU A 206 -7.48 5.86 -6.75
CA LEU A 206 -7.29 5.39 -8.12
C LEU A 206 -5.89 5.76 -8.64
N ASN A 207 -5.42 6.98 -8.39
CA ASN A 207 -4.09 7.43 -8.80
C ASN A 207 -2.98 6.61 -8.12
N LEU A 208 -3.12 6.33 -6.81
CA LEU A 208 -2.17 5.49 -6.09
C LEU A 208 -2.08 4.07 -6.68
N ASN A 209 -3.22 3.47 -7.07
CA ASN A 209 -3.22 2.16 -7.71
C ASN A 209 -2.55 2.19 -9.10
N VAL A 210 -2.80 3.22 -9.89
CA VAL A 210 -2.13 3.40 -11.20
C VAL A 210 -0.62 3.52 -11.01
N ILE A 211 -0.16 4.33 -10.07
CA ILE A 211 1.27 4.49 -9.75
C ILE A 211 1.87 3.15 -9.28
N GLN A 212 1.17 2.42 -8.40
CA GLN A 212 1.65 1.11 -7.95
C GLN A 212 1.74 0.09 -9.09
N GLN A 213 0.79 0.11 -10.02
CA GLN A 213 0.82 -0.76 -11.19
C GLN A 213 1.99 -0.41 -12.12
N GLN A 214 2.22 0.89 -12.37
CA GLN A 214 3.38 1.36 -13.14
C GLN A 214 4.71 0.97 -12.47
N ASN A 215 4.83 1.12 -11.16
CA ASN A 215 6.04 0.73 -10.42
C ASN A 215 6.29 -0.79 -10.49
N LYS A 216 5.24 -1.61 -10.44
CA LYS A 216 5.38 -3.06 -10.63
C LYS A 216 5.87 -3.40 -12.03
N GLN A 217 5.32 -2.77 -13.06
CA GLN A 217 5.75 -2.96 -14.45
C GLN A 217 7.21 -2.54 -14.65
N LEU A 218 7.61 -1.40 -14.08
CA LEU A 218 9.00 -0.94 -14.10
C LEU A 218 9.93 -1.92 -13.39
N GLY A 219 9.51 -2.48 -12.24
CA GLY A 219 10.27 -3.51 -11.53
C GLY A 219 10.48 -4.77 -12.36
N THR A 220 9.43 -5.26 -13.03
CA THR A 220 9.54 -6.42 -13.95
C THR A 220 10.45 -6.10 -15.13
N TYR A 221 10.33 -4.91 -15.72
CA TYR A 221 11.19 -4.50 -16.83
C TYR A 221 12.67 -4.41 -16.41
N ALA A 222 12.95 -3.87 -15.22
CA ALA A 222 14.30 -3.82 -14.67
C ALA A 222 14.91 -5.22 -14.49
N GLN A 223 14.12 -6.18 -13.99
CA GLN A 223 14.55 -7.58 -13.85
C GLN A 223 14.84 -8.25 -15.20
N LEU A 224 14.00 -8.00 -16.21
CA LEU A 224 14.24 -8.51 -17.57
C LEU A 224 15.52 -7.90 -18.17
N LEU A 225 15.76 -6.61 -17.97
CA LEU A 225 16.96 -5.94 -18.44
C LEU A 225 18.23 -6.48 -17.77
N GLU A 226 18.16 -6.78 -16.47
CA GLU A 226 19.26 -7.40 -15.72
C GLU A 226 19.54 -8.82 -16.22
N GLN A 227 18.50 -9.59 -16.52
CA GLN A 227 18.63 -10.92 -17.10
C GLN A 227 19.22 -10.87 -18.52
N GLU A 228 18.77 -9.96 -19.39
CA GLU A 228 19.36 -9.76 -20.71
C GLU A 228 20.83 -9.33 -20.63
N LYS A 229 21.18 -8.48 -19.66
CA LYS A 229 22.56 -8.06 -19.43
C LYS A 229 23.42 -9.27 -19.08
N HIS A 230 22.99 -10.12 -18.16
CA HIS A 230 23.71 -11.35 -17.81
C HIS A 230 23.87 -12.29 -19.00
N GLN A 231 22.82 -12.48 -19.81
CA GLN A 231 22.91 -13.29 -21.03
C GLN A 231 23.94 -12.74 -22.02
N ARG A 232 23.97 -11.41 -22.23
CA ARG A 232 24.98 -10.79 -23.10
C ARG A 232 26.39 -10.92 -22.56
N GLU A 233 26.58 -10.82 -21.24
CA GLU A 233 27.89 -11.03 -20.62
C GLU A 233 28.36 -12.48 -20.80
N GLU A 234 27.49 -13.47 -20.62
CA GLU A 234 27.78 -14.88 -20.88
C GLU A 234 28.12 -15.13 -22.37
N GLU A 235 27.35 -14.56 -23.29
CA GLU A 235 27.62 -14.64 -24.73
C GLU A 235 28.98 -14.00 -25.08
N LEU A 236 29.29 -12.84 -24.51
CA LEU A 236 30.59 -12.18 -24.69
C LEU A 236 31.74 -13.02 -24.15
N GLU A 237 31.59 -13.63 -22.98
CA GLU A 237 32.58 -14.55 -22.44
C GLU A 237 32.77 -15.77 -23.34
N GLN A 238 31.69 -16.38 -23.83
CA GLN A 238 31.78 -17.50 -24.74
C GLN A 238 32.49 -17.11 -26.04
N ARG A 239 32.12 -15.97 -26.64
CA ARG A 239 32.80 -15.43 -27.84
C ARG A 239 34.27 -15.13 -27.58
N SER A 240 34.61 -14.60 -26.40
CA SER A 240 35.99 -14.36 -25.99
C SER A 240 36.78 -15.67 -25.87
N ARG A 241 36.20 -16.73 -25.30
CA ARG A 241 36.80 -18.07 -25.23
C ARG A 241 36.99 -18.68 -26.62
N GLU A 242 35.99 -18.58 -27.48
CA GLU A 242 36.07 -19.01 -28.89
C GLU A 242 37.22 -18.31 -29.62
N LEU A 243 37.27 -16.96 -29.54
CA LEU A 243 38.33 -16.16 -30.16
C LEU A 243 39.72 -16.54 -29.62
N THR A 244 39.85 -16.67 -28.30
CA THR A 244 41.13 -17.07 -27.68
C THR A 244 41.57 -18.45 -28.15
N SER A 245 40.64 -19.40 -28.27
CA SER A 245 40.92 -20.73 -28.83
C SER A 245 41.38 -20.67 -30.28
N TYR A 246 40.71 -19.87 -31.13
CA TYR A 246 41.11 -19.68 -32.52
C TYR A 246 42.50 -19.04 -32.64
N THR A 247 42.77 -17.97 -31.89
CA THR A 247 44.08 -17.31 -31.88
C THR A 247 45.18 -18.24 -31.39
N LEU A 248 44.94 -19.02 -30.32
CA LEU A 248 45.90 -20.03 -29.86
C LEU A 248 46.18 -21.08 -30.93
N GLN A 249 45.17 -21.50 -31.68
CA GLN A 249 45.33 -22.44 -32.79
C GLN A 249 46.16 -21.84 -33.94
N GLU A 250 45.93 -20.57 -34.32
CA GLU A 250 46.74 -19.87 -35.31
C GLU A 250 48.19 -19.68 -34.86
N VAL A 251 48.41 -19.32 -33.60
CA VAL A 251 49.77 -19.19 -33.03
C VAL A 251 50.49 -20.53 -33.05
N LYS A 252 49.80 -21.64 -32.71
CA LYS A 252 50.35 -22.99 -32.83
C LYS A 252 50.71 -23.33 -34.27
N TYR A 253 49.83 -23.03 -35.22
CA TYR A 253 50.06 -23.28 -36.63
C TYR A 253 51.26 -22.46 -37.16
N SER A 254 51.35 -21.20 -36.74
CA SER A 254 52.46 -20.31 -37.10
C SER A 254 53.80 -20.78 -36.52
N ARG A 255 53.83 -21.21 -35.24
CA ARG A 255 55.03 -21.80 -34.63
C ARG A 255 55.46 -23.08 -35.32
N PHE A 256 54.51 -23.95 -35.65
CA PHE A 256 54.78 -25.18 -36.40
C PHE A 256 55.41 -24.89 -37.78
N LEU A 257 54.87 -23.93 -38.52
CA LEU A 257 55.45 -23.51 -39.80
C LEU A 257 56.85 -22.91 -39.65
N GLU A 258 57.09 -22.15 -38.58
CA GLU A 258 58.41 -21.55 -38.30
C GLU A 258 59.43 -22.62 -37.87
N GLU A 259 59.02 -23.64 -37.10
CA GLU A 259 59.86 -24.80 -36.77
C GLU A 259 60.26 -25.58 -38.02
N ILE A 260 59.32 -25.82 -38.95
CA ILE A 260 59.61 -26.42 -40.25
C ILE A 260 60.60 -25.56 -41.04
N ARG A 261 60.39 -24.25 -41.07
CA ARG A 261 61.27 -23.30 -41.76
C ARG A 261 62.70 -23.33 -41.19
N GLN A 262 62.84 -23.37 -39.87
CA GLN A 262 64.15 -23.44 -39.20
C GLN A 262 64.86 -24.78 -39.43
N GLN A 263 64.11 -25.89 -39.51
CA GLN A 263 64.67 -27.19 -39.91
C GLN A 263 65.19 -27.17 -41.35
N ILE A 264 64.44 -26.56 -42.28
CA ILE A 264 64.88 -26.38 -43.68
C ILE A 264 66.17 -25.55 -43.77
N GLN A 265 66.34 -24.54 -42.91
CA GLN A 265 67.52 -23.66 -42.93
C GLN A 265 68.77 -24.28 -42.29
N LYS A 266 68.63 -25.31 -41.44
CA LYS A 266 69.76 -25.96 -40.73
C LYS A 266 70.32 -27.19 -41.46
N GLU A 267 69.58 -27.78 -42.41
CA GLU A 267 70.03 -28.97 -43.16
C GLU A 267 70.58 -28.62 -44.54
N ASN A 268 71.68 -29.28 -44.93
CA ASN A 268 72.27 -29.15 -46.26
C ASN A 268 71.34 -29.76 -47.33
N LEU A 269 71.36 -29.15 -48.52
CA LEU A 269 70.48 -29.33 -49.71
C LEU A 269 70.18 -30.76 -50.21
N SER A 270 70.68 -31.83 -49.58
CA SER A 270 70.44 -33.24 -49.95
C SER A 270 69.30 -33.94 -49.19
N ASP A 271 68.81 -33.42 -48.05
CA ASP A 271 67.74 -34.07 -47.24
C ASP A 271 66.34 -33.44 -47.37
N ILE A 272 66.20 -32.38 -48.20
CA ILE A 272 64.94 -31.65 -48.44
C ILE A 272 63.78 -32.56 -48.93
N ARG A 273 64.09 -33.75 -49.48
CA ARG A 273 63.08 -34.74 -49.91
C ARG A 273 62.37 -35.49 -48.77
N ARG A 274 62.86 -35.42 -47.52
CA ARG A 274 62.25 -36.10 -46.35
C ARG A 274 61.23 -35.26 -45.59
N ILE A 275 61.20 -33.96 -45.87
CA ILE A 275 60.33 -32.98 -45.19
C ILE A 275 58.83 -33.28 -45.38
N PRO A 276 58.35 -33.68 -46.58
CA PRO A 276 56.95 -34.10 -46.73
C PRO A 276 56.61 -35.30 -45.87
N GLY A 277 57.53 -36.26 -45.69
CA GLY A 277 57.32 -37.46 -44.88
C GLY A 277 57.29 -37.19 -43.37
N GLN A 278 58.09 -36.25 -42.88
CA GLN A 278 58.08 -35.83 -41.48
C GLN A 278 56.81 -35.04 -41.12
N ILE A 279 56.30 -34.21 -42.04
CA ILE A 279 55.00 -33.53 -41.92
C ILE A 279 53.87 -34.57 -41.79
N THR A 280 53.86 -35.62 -42.62
CA THR A 280 52.82 -36.67 -42.58
C THR A 280 52.89 -37.50 -41.30
N THR A 281 54.10 -37.76 -40.79
CA THR A 281 54.33 -38.58 -39.58
C THR A 281 53.93 -37.83 -38.29
N TYR A 282 54.27 -36.55 -38.17
CA TYR A 282 53.82 -35.72 -37.04
C TYR A 282 52.32 -35.40 -37.08
N LEU A 283 51.69 -35.44 -38.26
CA LEU A 283 50.24 -35.35 -38.38
C LEU A 283 49.50 -36.59 -37.84
N HIS A 284 50.14 -37.76 -37.78
CA HIS A 284 49.48 -39.04 -37.48
C HIS A 284 50.03 -39.84 -36.26
N GLY A 285 51.03 -39.35 -35.53
CA GLY A 285 51.62 -40.08 -34.39
C GLY A 285 50.93 -39.88 -33.03
N GLU A 286 50.80 -40.97 -32.27
CA GLU A 286 50.05 -41.19 -31.01
C GLU A 286 50.40 -40.30 -29.78
N ASP A 287 51.33 -39.34 -29.85
CA ASP A 287 51.74 -38.52 -28.69
C ASP A 287 50.98 -37.19 -28.52
N LYS A 288 50.01 -36.89 -29.40
CA LYS A 288 49.22 -35.64 -29.35
C LYS A 288 48.32 -35.52 -28.12
N TRP A 289 47.82 -36.64 -27.61
CA TRP A 289 46.89 -36.64 -26.47
C TRP A 289 47.60 -36.34 -25.15
N THR A 290 48.80 -36.86 -24.97
CA THR A 290 49.60 -36.67 -23.75
C THR A 290 50.09 -35.24 -23.62
N TYR A 291 50.57 -34.66 -24.73
CA TYR A 291 50.96 -33.24 -24.78
C TYR A 291 49.76 -32.29 -24.65
N PHE A 292 48.61 -32.63 -25.25
CA PHE A 292 47.36 -31.88 -25.05
C PHE A 292 46.94 -31.88 -23.59
N LYS A 293 46.97 -33.04 -22.92
CA LYS A 293 46.57 -33.18 -21.51
C LYS A 293 47.44 -32.32 -20.58
N ASP A 294 48.75 -32.31 -20.79
CA ASP A 294 49.71 -31.60 -19.95
C ASP A 294 49.63 -30.07 -20.12
N VAL A 295 49.41 -29.59 -21.36
CA VAL A 295 49.20 -28.16 -21.62
C VAL A 295 47.83 -27.70 -21.14
N PHE A 296 46.80 -28.54 -21.26
CA PHE A 296 45.44 -28.22 -20.84
C PHE A 296 45.32 -28.16 -19.30
N GLU A 297 45.92 -29.08 -18.55
CA GLU A 297 45.93 -29.04 -17.07
C GLU A 297 46.78 -27.88 -16.52
N ASN A 298 47.82 -27.43 -17.23
CA ASN A 298 48.60 -26.26 -16.82
C ASN A 298 47.84 -24.93 -16.97
N VAL A 299 46.93 -24.82 -17.94
CA VAL A 299 46.08 -23.62 -18.13
C VAL A 299 44.83 -23.67 -17.26
N HIS A 300 44.30 -24.87 -16.99
CA HIS A 300 43.13 -25.10 -16.15
C HIS A 300 43.40 -26.22 -15.12
N PRO A 301 44.00 -25.89 -13.96
CA PRO A 301 44.31 -26.89 -12.95
C PRO A 301 43.03 -27.60 -12.47
N HIS A 302 43.08 -28.94 -12.42
CA HIS A 302 42.05 -29.86 -11.92
C HIS A 302 40.83 -30.19 -12.81
N PHE A 303 40.64 -29.57 -13.97
CA PHE A 303 39.45 -29.77 -14.82
C PHE A 303 39.17 -31.24 -15.22
N LEU A 304 40.19 -31.98 -15.66
CA LEU A 304 40.02 -33.38 -16.12
C LEU A 304 39.78 -34.36 -14.97
N SER A 305 40.37 -34.07 -13.80
CA SER A 305 40.16 -34.86 -12.58
C SER A 305 38.75 -34.71 -12.00
N GLU A 306 38.10 -33.58 -12.25
CA GLU A 306 36.76 -33.28 -11.76
C GLU A 306 35.68 -33.84 -12.70
N SER A 307 35.88 -33.73 -14.02
CA SER A 307 35.01 -34.35 -15.03
C SER A 307 34.96 -35.88 -14.94
N SER A 308 36.10 -36.53 -14.69
CA SER A 308 36.15 -38.00 -14.53
C SER A 308 35.47 -38.48 -13.24
N ARG A 309 35.57 -37.71 -12.15
CA ARG A 309 34.90 -38.01 -10.87
C ARG A 309 33.39 -37.85 -10.93
N ASN A 310 32.91 -36.87 -11.71
CA ASN A 310 31.47 -36.68 -11.95
C ASN A 310 30.89 -37.74 -12.89
N PHE A 311 31.68 -38.24 -13.85
CA PHE A 311 31.27 -39.31 -14.76
C PHE A 311 31.18 -40.68 -14.05
N LEU A 312 32.06 -40.98 -13.10
CA LEU A 312 32.00 -42.20 -12.28
C LEU A 312 30.85 -42.20 -11.25
N ARG A 313 30.25 -41.04 -10.97
CA ARG A 313 29.06 -40.92 -10.10
C ARG A 313 27.73 -41.07 -10.84
N SER A 314 27.72 -40.92 -12.17
CA SER A 314 26.49 -40.95 -12.99
C SER A 314 26.23 -42.29 -13.70
N VAL A 315 27.13 -43.27 -13.57
CA VAL A 315 26.94 -44.62 -14.13
C VAL A 315 26.50 -45.58 -13.00
N PRO A 316 25.26 -46.08 -12.97
CA PRO A 316 24.86 -47.11 -12.01
C PRO A 316 25.60 -48.41 -12.34
N MET A 317 26.29 -48.96 -11.34
CA MET A 317 26.85 -50.32 -11.40
C MET A 317 25.72 -51.33 -11.62
N ILE A 318 25.59 -51.82 -12.85
CA ILE A 318 24.88 -53.06 -13.16
C ILE A 318 25.93 -54.17 -13.05
N CYS A 319 26.01 -54.81 -11.88
CA CYS A 319 26.67 -56.10 -11.74
C CYS A 319 25.61 -57.19 -11.93
N GLY A 320 25.76 -57.96 -13.02
CA GLY A 320 25.15 -59.27 -13.23
C GLY A 320 26.27 -60.29 -13.39
#